data_AF-A0AAW1G449-F1
#
_entry.id   AF-A0AAW1G449-F1
#
_cell.length_a   1.000
_cell.length_b   1.000
_cell.length_c   1.000
_cell.angle_alpha   90.00
_cell.angle_beta   90.00
_cell.angle_gamma   90.00
#
_symmetry.space_group_name_H-M   'P 1'
#
loop_
_entity.id
_entity.type
_entity.pdbx_description
1 polymer ?
#
loop_
_entity_poly.entity_id
_entity_poly.type
_entity_poly.pdbx_seq_one_letter_code
_entity_poly.pdbx_strand_id
1 'polypeptide(L)' 'MHHKVFRETLAEELAEVGSPSTARPGPPPAPSGAHHRPVHISGRLRCRHCHAKTPLKCSSCDVPLCLVPGCDCYNNLYKL' A
#
# COMPACT_ATOMS: atom_id res chain seq x y z
N MET A 1 -15.09 3.44 -25.87
CA MET A 1 -13.61 3.60 -25.91
C MET A 1 -13.12 4.83 -25.10
N HIS A 2 -13.81 5.27 -24.04
CA HIS A 2 -13.49 6.56 -23.39
C HIS A 2 -12.57 6.43 -22.16
N HIS A 3 -12.57 5.27 -21.48
CA HIS A 3 -11.82 5.10 -20.23
C HIS A 3 -10.32 4.86 -20.44
N LYS A 4 -9.92 4.31 -21.61
CA LYS A 4 -8.51 4.01 -21.89
C LYS A 4 -7.69 5.30 -21.97
N VAL A 5 -8.15 6.25 -22.79
CA VAL A 5 -7.50 7.55 -22.99
C VAL A 5 -7.41 8.32 -21.67
N PHE A 6 -8.50 8.37 -20.90
CA PHE A 6 -8.51 9.03 -19.59
C PHE A 6 -7.45 8.47 -18.63
N ARG A 7 -7.30 7.15 -18.58
CA ARG A 7 -6.30 6.50 -17.72
C ARG A 7 -4.87 6.75 -18.19
N GLU A 8 -4.65 6.81 -19.49
CA GLU A 8 -3.34 7.10 -20.09
C GLU A 8 -2.94 8.55 -19.82
N THR A 9 -3.82 9.53 -20.07
CA THR A 9 -3.57 10.95 -19.77
C THR A 9 -3.29 11.19 -18.29
N LEU A 10 -4.08 10.57 -17.39
CA LEU A 10 -3.86 10.70 -15.96
C LEU A 10 -2.48 10.14 -15.53
N ALA A 11 -2.05 9.04 -16.13
CA ALA A 11 -0.74 8.45 -15.84
C ALA A 11 0.42 9.37 -16.27
N GLU A 12 0.29 10.02 -17.42
CA GLU A 12 1.28 10.99 -17.93
C GLU A 12 1.35 12.25 -17.04
N GLU A 13 0.21 12.84 -16.68
CA GLU A 13 0.17 14.03 -15.81
C GLU A 13 0.76 13.77 -14.42
N LEU A 14 0.52 12.58 -13.85
CA LEU A 14 1.10 12.17 -12.57
C LEU A 14 2.61 11.87 -12.66
N ALA A 15 3.09 11.38 -13.80
CA ALA A 15 4.52 11.16 -14.01
C ALA A 15 5.28 12.49 -14.10
N GLU A 16 4.70 13.48 -14.77
CA GLU A 16 5.25 14.84 -14.87
C GLU A 16 5.32 15.54 -13.50
N VAL A 17 4.26 15.44 -12.68
CA VAL A 17 4.26 16.03 -11.32
C VAL A 17 5.25 15.33 -10.38
N GLY A 18 5.67 14.11 -10.72
CA GLY A 18 6.62 13.30 -9.97
C GLY A 18 8.10 13.52 -10.35
N SER A 19 8.42 14.38 -11.31
CA SER A 19 9.81 14.67 -11.69
C SER A 19 10.47 15.63 -10.70
N PRO A 20 11.48 15.19 -9.92
CA PRO A 20 12.13 16.06 -8.96
C PRO A 20 13.10 17.02 -9.68
N SER A 21 12.73 18.29 -9.73
CA SER A 21 13.73 19.36 -9.84
C SER A 21 14.62 19.32 -8.60
N THR A 22 15.92 19.16 -8.84
CA THR A 22 17.05 19.37 -7.94
C THR A 22 17.22 18.41 -6.76
N ALA A 23 18.38 17.75 -6.77
CA ALA A 23 18.93 16.92 -5.71
C ALA A 23 18.75 17.52 -4.30
N ARG A 24 17.78 17.01 -3.55
CA ARG A 24 17.81 17.02 -2.09
C ARG A 24 18.18 15.61 -1.67
N PRO A 25 19.21 15.38 -0.83
CA PRO A 25 19.46 14.06 -0.29
C PRO A 25 18.17 13.58 0.35
N GLY A 26 17.54 12.58 -0.27
CA GLY A 26 16.42 11.90 0.35
C GLY A 26 16.90 11.42 1.73
N PRO A 27 16.05 11.48 2.76
CA PRO A 27 16.41 10.88 4.04
C PRO A 27 16.90 9.45 3.77
N PRO A 28 17.99 9.01 4.43
CA PRO A 28 18.54 7.68 4.20
C PRO A 28 17.40 6.66 4.27
N PRO A 29 17.40 5.62 3.41
CA PRO A 29 16.39 4.58 3.48
C PRO A 29 16.31 4.14 4.94
N ALA A 30 15.13 4.32 5.54
CA ALA A 30 14.92 4.01 6.95
C ALA A 30 15.49 2.61 7.20
N PRO A 31 16.26 2.41 8.29
CA PRO A 31 16.90 1.13 8.56
C PRO A 31 15.85 0.04 8.38
N SER A 32 16.22 -0.99 7.63
CA SER A 32 15.43 -2.18 7.34
C SER A 32 15.22 -3.01 8.61
N GLY A 33 14.68 -2.37 9.65
CA GLY A 33 13.97 -3.05 10.71
C GLY A 33 12.78 -3.77 10.09
N ALA A 34 12.21 -4.70 10.85
CA ALA A 34 11.03 -5.46 10.47
C ALA A 34 9.78 -4.56 10.38
N HIS A 35 9.82 -3.54 9.52
CA HIS A 35 8.70 -2.66 9.26
C HIS A 35 7.60 -3.52 8.68
N HIS A 36 6.51 -3.63 9.43
CA HIS A 36 5.32 -4.31 8.95
C HIS A 36 4.83 -3.57 7.72
N ARG A 37 4.97 -4.20 6.54
CA ARG A 37 4.51 -3.64 5.27
C ARG A 37 3.29 -4.40 4.75
N PRO A 38 2.18 -3.71 4.43
CA PRO A 38 1.05 -4.33 3.77
C PRO A 38 1.40 -4.58 2.29
N VAL A 39 1.10 -5.77 1.80
CA VAL A 39 1.27 -6.16 0.39
C VAL A 39 -0.03 -6.73 -0.15
N HIS A 40 -0.31 -6.45 -1.42
CA HIS A 40 -1.44 -7.03 -2.14
C HIS A 40 -1.12 -8.46 -2.58
N ILE A 41 -2.09 -9.36 -2.45
CA ILE A 41 -2.00 -10.75 -2.88
C ILE A 41 -2.97 -11.04 -4.01
N SER A 42 -2.62 -12.03 -4.83
CA SER A 42 -3.54 -12.62 -5.82
C SER A 42 -4.61 -13.43 -5.09
N GLY A 43 -5.77 -12.83 -4.86
CA GLY A 43 -6.91 -13.46 -4.20
C GLY A 43 -7.36 -12.71 -2.93
N ARG A 44 -8.14 -13.40 -2.08
CA ARG A 44 -8.63 -12.83 -0.82
C ARG A 44 -8.54 -13.87 0.29
N LEU A 45 -7.95 -13.47 1.41
CA LEU A 45 -7.92 -14.25 2.65
C LEU A 45 -8.89 -13.64 3.67
N ARG A 46 -9.09 -14.31 4.81
CA ARG A 46 -9.85 -13.75 5.92
C ARG A 46 -8.91 -13.00 6.85
N CYS A 47 -9.26 -11.77 7.21
CA CYS A 47 -8.57 -10.99 8.21
C CYS A 47 -8.48 -11.79 9.52
N ARG A 48 -7.30 -11.84 10.13
CA ARG A 48 -7.10 -12.57 11.38
C ARG A 48 -7.95 -12.02 12.54
N HIS A 49 -8.29 -10.73 12.50
CA HIS A 49 -8.97 -10.06 13.61
C HIS A 49 -10.49 -10.00 13.44
N CYS A 50 -10.97 -9.56 12.27
CA CYS A 50 -12.40 -9.38 12.03
C CYS A 50 -13.00 -10.40 11.05
N HIS A 51 -12.19 -11.32 10.51
CA HIS A 51 -12.59 -12.36 9.56
C HIS A 51 -13.18 -11.86 8.22
N ALA A 52 -13.24 -10.55 8.00
CA ALA A 52 -13.62 -9.97 6.71
C ALA A 52 -12.61 -10.33 5.61
N LYS A 53 -13.09 -10.41 4.36
CA LYS A 53 -12.25 -10.74 3.20
C LYS A 53 -11.30 -9.58 2.89
N THR A 54 -10.00 -9.86 2.86
CA THR A 54 -8.95 -8.87 2.57
C THR A 54 -8.01 -9.37 1.47
N PRO A 55 -7.61 -8.51 0.51
CA PRO A 55 -6.55 -8.79 -0.44
C PRO A 55 -5.17 -8.36 0.08
N LEU A 56 -5.06 -8.03 1.37
CA LEU A 56 -3.83 -7.52 1.98
C LEU A 56 -3.31 -8.50 3.04
N LYS A 57 -1.99 -8.64 3.10
CA LYS A 57 -1.27 -9.27 4.21
C LYS A 57 -0.04 -8.46 4.59
N CYS A 58 0.44 -8.63 5.82
CA CYS A 58 1.75 -8.14 6.22
C CYS A 58 2.83 -9.02 5.57
N SER A 59 3.77 -8.46 4.82
CA SER A 59 4.86 -9.24 4.21
C SER A 59 5.79 -9.86 5.26
N SER A 60 5.99 -9.18 6.39
CA SER A 60 6.92 -9.60 7.42
C SER A 60 6.33 -10.66 8.35
N CYS A 61 5.02 -10.61 8.60
CA CYS A 61 4.34 -11.56 9.50
C CYS A 61 3.56 -12.66 8.78
N ASP A 62 3.36 -12.52 7.46
CA ASP A 62 2.47 -13.36 6.65
C ASP A 62 1.01 -13.42 7.16
N VAL A 63 0.58 -12.39 7.90
CA VAL A 63 -0.78 -12.33 8.48
C VAL A 63 -1.71 -11.48 7.59
N PRO A 64 -2.88 -12.00 7.19
CA PRO A 64 -3.90 -11.21 6.50
C PRO A 64 -4.63 -10.27 7.45
N LEU A 65 -4.68 -8.97 7.11
CA LEU A 65 -5.41 -7.94 7.87
C LEU A 65 -6.15 -6.99 6.94
N CYS A 66 -7.26 -6.43 7.42
CA CYS A 66 -8.00 -5.39 6.70
C CYS A 66 -7.33 -4.03 6.87
N LEU A 67 -7.28 -3.29 5.75
CA LEU A 67 -6.94 -1.87 5.69
C LEU A 67 -7.95 -1.23 4.73
N VAL A 68 -9.20 -1.08 5.21
CA VAL A 68 -10.30 -0.48 4.44
C VAL A 68 -10.97 0.62 5.27
N PRO A 69 -11.63 1.61 4.64
CA PRO A 69 -12.40 2.62 5.36
C PRO A 69 -13.39 1.97 6.35
N GLY A 70 -13.36 2.38 7.61
CA GLY A 70 -14.21 1.84 8.68
C GLY A 70 -13.74 0.50 9.28
N CYS A 71 -12.71 -0.16 8.73
CA CYS A 71 -12.12 -1.37 9.31
C CYS A 71 -10.62 -1.46 9.01
N ASP A 72 -9.82 -0.95 9.94
CA ASP A 72 -8.37 -0.88 9.84
C ASP A 72 -7.70 -1.74 10.93
N CYS A 73 -7.76 -3.06 10.76
CA CYS A 73 -7.08 -3.98 11.67
C CYS A 73 -5.56 -3.87 11.54
N TYR A 74 -5.06 -3.44 10.38
CA TYR A 74 -3.62 -3.34 10.13
C TYR A 74 -2.94 -2.32 11.05
N ASN A 75 -3.44 -1.08 11.08
CA ASN A 75 -2.85 -0.03 11.92
C ASN A 75 -3.11 -0.25 13.41
N ASN A 76 -4.20 -0.90 13.78
CA ASN A 76 -4.46 -1.26 15.19
C ASN A 76 -3.43 -2.25 15.76
N LEU A 77 -2.83 -3.09 14.91
CA LEU A 77 -1.91 -4.15 15.32
C LEU A 77 -0.43 -3.80 15.14
N TYR A 78 -0.09 -2.97 14.15
CA TYR A 78 1.30 -2.75 13.73
C TYR A 78 1.79 -1.30 13.85
N LYS A 79 0.99 -0.39 14.40
CA LYS A 79 1.38 1.01 14.61
C LYS A 79 2.01 1.20 16.01
N LEU A 80 3.13 0.53 16.26
CA LEU A 80 4.01 0.73 17.42
C LEU A 80 5.47 0.73 16.97
#